data_AF-A0A9N9NIP1-F1
#
_entry.id   AF-A0A9N9NIP1-F1
#
_cell.length_a   1.000
_cell.length_b   1.000
_cell.length_c   1.000
_cell.angle_alpha   90.00
_cell.angle_beta   90.00
_cell.angle_gamma   90.00
#
_symmetry.space_group_name_H-M   'P 1'
#
loop_
_entity.id
_entity.type
_entity.pdbx_description
1 polymer ?
#
loop_
_entity_poly.entity_id
_entity_poly.type
_entity_poly.pdbx_seq_one_letter_code
_entity_poly.pdbx_strand_id
1 'polypeptide(L)'
;MKFASIFAVTLALVAITQAAPMKFTRRRFGVEHTPEADATFQEVKDIVQGTDKEEKAGNLSGAMVRALLAKAPACDQQDRADEVIDLGRELGGEQEEQLIEVAKTYRQLERNTPNAGQPSELCKKPPRNKELEGLVQAQDPTGKAKDPEVGKGKDKEPEVGKGKDKDPEVGKGKDKEPEDPANGEENVAETDPVGGVKMPKIQQDGDVFIVNGNEFKDIKTAQGRQCDIQHNLCFNKFNAGDRSFSGADCDNQTGVCKSGPP
;
A
#
# COMPACT_ATOMS: atom_id res chain seq x y z
N MET A 1 -55.32 -57.33 -41.52
CA MET A 1 -53.92 -57.38 -41.03
C MET A 1 -53.79 -56.31 -39.94
N LYS A 2 -53.00 -56.55 -38.89
CA LYS A 2 -53.05 -55.73 -37.66
C LYS A 2 -52.11 -54.51 -37.76
N PHE A 3 -52.57 -53.35 -37.30
CA PHE A 3 -51.73 -52.18 -37.03
C PHE A 3 -50.96 -52.39 -35.71
N ALA A 4 -49.67 -52.05 -35.68
CA ALA A 4 -48.93 -51.68 -34.47
C ALA A 4 -47.64 -50.92 -34.84
N SER A 5 -47.26 -49.99 -33.97
CA SER A 5 -46.11 -49.07 -34.00
C SER A 5 -44.73 -49.76 -34.20
N ILE A 6 -43.63 -49.02 -34.35
CA ILE A 6 -42.92 -48.37 -33.23
C ILE A 6 -42.20 -47.08 -33.65
N PHE A 7 -42.18 -46.13 -32.72
CA PHE A 7 -41.56 -44.80 -32.79
C PHE A 7 -40.04 -44.83 -33.06
N ALA A 8 -39.55 -43.78 -33.74
CA ALA A 8 -38.15 -43.39 -33.68
C ALA A 8 -37.80 -42.84 -32.28
N VAL A 9 -36.66 -43.28 -31.72
CA VAL A 9 -36.10 -42.73 -30.48
C VAL A 9 -34.66 -42.29 -30.74
N THR A 10 -34.50 -41.08 -31.27
CA THR A 10 -33.20 -40.39 -31.31
C THR A 10 -32.90 -39.83 -29.92
N LEU A 11 -32.17 -40.60 -29.12
CA LEU A 11 -31.74 -40.20 -27.78
C LEU A 11 -30.59 -39.17 -27.86
N ALA A 12 -30.94 -37.90 -28.02
CA ALA A 12 -29.98 -36.80 -27.93
C ALA A 12 -29.58 -36.56 -26.47
N LEU A 13 -28.34 -36.89 -26.10
CA LEU A 13 -27.76 -36.48 -24.82
C LEU A 13 -27.53 -34.95 -24.84
N VAL A 14 -28.48 -34.20 -24.28
CA VAL A 14 -28.27 -32.78 -23.97
C VAL A 14 -27.53 -32.70 -22.64
N ALA A 15 -26.21 -32.55 -22.69
CA ALA A 15 -25.39 -32.22 -21.53
C ALA A 15 -25.70 -30.76 -21.09
N ILE A 16 -26.64 -30.59 -20.16
CA ILE A 16 -26.92 -29.28 -19.57
C ILE A 16 -25.79 -28.94 -18.60
N THR A 17 -24.79 -28.23 -19.09
CA THR A 17 -23.77 -27.56 -18.27
C THR A 17 -24.43 -26.44 -17.46
N GLN A 18 -24.93 -26.77 -16.27
CA GLN A 18 -25.36 -25.77 -15.28
C GLN A 18 -24.13 -25.09 -14.65
N ALA A 19 -23.41 -24.31 -15.46
CA ALA A 19 -22.52 -23.28 -14.96
C ALA A 19 -23.40 -22.17 -14.37
N ALA A 20 -23.68 -22.25 -13.06
CA ALA A 20 -24.30 -21.14 -12.34
C ALA A 20 -23.45 -19.87 -12.60
N PRO A 21 -24.05 -18.74 -12.99
CA PRO A 21 -23.29 -17.53 -13.27
C PRO A 21 -22.64 -17.05 -11.97
N MET A 22 -21.34 -17.30 -11.83
CA MET A 22 -20.56 -16.66 -10.78
C MET A 22 -20.68 -15.15 -10.99
N LYS A 23 -21.33 -14.49 -10.05
CA LYS A 23 -21.37 -13.03 -9.97
C LYS A 23 -19.97 -12.55 -9.58
N PHE A 24 -19.08 -12.52 -10.55
CA PHE A 24 -17.80 -11.85 -10.44
C PHE A 24 -18.08 -10.35 -10.31
N THR A 25 -18.23 -9.86 -9.08
CA THR A 25 -17.89 -8.47 -8.76
C THR A 25 -16.42 -8.32 -9.17
N ARG A 26 -16.21 -7.67 -10.32
CA ARG A 26 -14.87 -7.35 -10.82
C ARG A 26 -14.19 -6.58 -9.70
N ARG A 27 -13.08 -7.07 -9.18
CA ARG A 27 -12.39 -6.39 -8.09
C ARG A 27 -11.71 -5.13 -8.65
N ARG A 28 -11.73 -4.02 -7.91
CA ARG A 28 -11.08 -2.78 -8.33
C ARG A 28 -9.72 -2.66 -7.63
N PHE A 29 -8.76 -3.40 -8.19
CA PHE A 29 -7.33 -3.41 -7.83
C PHE A 29 -6.51 -2.90 -9.02
N GLY A 30 -5.35 -2.29 -8.77
CA GLY A 30 -4.50 -1.68 -9.79
C GLY A 30 -4.81 -0.21 -10.06
N VAL A 31 -5.67 0.43 -9.25
CA VAL A 31 -5.91 1.89 -9.33
C VAL A 31 -4.64 2.67 -8.93
N GLU A 32 -3.85 2.07 -8.03
CA GLU A 32 -2.54 2.54 -7.60
C GLU A 32 -1.47 2.47 -8.70
N HIS A 33 -1.76 1.87 -9.86
CA HIS A 33 -0.89 1.81 -11.04
C HIS A 33 -1.66 2.19 -12.31
N THR A 34 -2.51 3.22 -12.20
CA THR A 34 -3.04 3.92 -13.37
C THR A 34 -1.97 4.84 -13.96
N PRO A 35 -2.01 5.17 -15.27
CA PRO A 35 -1.05 6.08 -15.88
C PRO A 35 -0.95 7.45 -15.17
N GLU A 36 -2.06 7.94 -14.62
CA GLU A 36 -2.12 9.18 -13.85
C GLU A 36 -1.46 9.03 -12.47
N ALA A 37 -1.72 7.92 -11.75
CA ALA A 37 -1.07 7.64 -10.48
C ALA A 37 0.45 7.44 -10.63
N ASP A 38 0.87 6.58 -11.56
CA ASP A 38 2.30 6.33 -11.81
C ASP A 38 3.05 7.60 -12.25
N ALA A 39 2.42 8.45 -13.08
CA ALA A 39 2.97 9.76 -13.43
C ALA A 39 3.09 10.66 -12.19
N THR A 40 2.04 10.77 -11.36
CA THR A 40 2.04 11.55 -10.12
C THR A 40 3.18 11.13 -9.18
N PHE A 41 3.43 9.81 -9.04
CA PHE A 41 4.52 9.29 -8.20
C PHE A 41 5.90 9.51 -8.79
N GLN A 42 6.01 9.53 -10.12
CA GLN A 42 7.25 9.81 -10.83
C GLN A 42 7.61 11.30 -10.73
N GLU A 43 6.62 12.17 -10.90
CA GLU A 43 6.78 13.63 -10.86
C GLU A 43 7.34 14.12 -9.51
N VAL A 44 6.91 13.54 -8.37
CA VAL A 44 7.54 13.82 -7.05
C VAL A 44 9.05 13.56 -7.05
N LYS A 45 9.54 12.54 -7.76
CA LYS A 45 10.97 12.22 -7.83
C LYS A 45 11.69 13.08 -8.85
N ASP A 46 11.05 13.36 -9.98
CA ASP A 46 11.62 14.16 -11.07
C ASP A 46 11.80 15.63 -10.66
N ILE A 47 10.82 16.22 -9.94
CA ILE A 47 10.92 17.61 -9.46
C ILE A 47 12.12 17.80 -8.52
N VAL A 48 12.44 16.80 -7.68
CA VAL A 48 13.55 16.90 -6.72
C VAL A 48 14.90 16.44 -7.28
N GLN A 49 14.99 16.07 -8.56
CA GLN A 49 16.21 15.55 -9.15
C GLN A 49 17.36 16.57 -9.04
N GLY A 50 18.55 16.11 -8.63
CA GLY A 50 19.72 16.94 -8.40
C GLY A 50 19.71 17.73 -7.07
N THR A 51 18.74 17.48 -6.19
CA THR A 51 18.69 18.04 -4.82
C THR A 51 19.18 17.03 -3.78
N ASP A 52 19.32 17.45 -2.52
CA ASP A 52 19.60 16.54 -1.40
C ASP A 52 18.35 15.77 -0.92
N LYS A 53 17.20 15.89 -1.63
CA LYS A 53 15.92 15.29 -1.24
C LYS A 53 15.52 14.04 -2.04
N GLU A 54 16.34 13.59 -2.99
CA GLU A 54 16.01 12.44 -3.87
C GLU A 54 15.59 11.18 -3.09
N GLU A 55 16.30 10.82 -2.02
CA GLU A 55 15.94 9.65 -1.19
C GLU A 55 14.60 9.84 -0.48
N LYS A 56 14.35 11.04 0.07
CA LYS A 56 13.09 11.38 0.75
C LYS A 56 11.91 11.32 -0.22
N ALA A 57 12.07 11.86 -1.42
CA ALA A 57 11.06 11.79 -2.48
C ALA A 57 10.84 10.35 -2.97
N GLY A 58 11.89 9.54 -3.10
CA GLY A 58 11.77 8.12 -3.46
C GLY A 58 10.98 7.31 -2.42
N ASN A 59 11.27 7.54 -1.12
CA ASN A 59 10.54 6.90 -0.02
C ASN A 59 9.08 7.39 0.07
N LEU A 60 8.84 8.70 -0.11
CA LEU A 60 7.50 9.29 -0.14
C LEU A 60 6.67 8.79 -1.33
N SER A 61 7.24 8.73 -2.52
CA SER A 61 6.66 8.14 -3.74
C SER A 61 6.19 6.70 -3.49
N GLY A 62 7.00 5.89 -2.80
CA GLY A 62 6.61 4.54 -2.38
C GLY A 62 5.48 4.51 -1.33
N ALA A 63 5.45 5.47 -0.39
CA ALA A 63 4.37 5.60 0.59
C ALA A 63 3.04 6.05 -0.05
N MET A 64 3.10 6.91 -1.06
CA MET A 64 1.92 7.37 -1.83
C MET A 64 1.21 6.21 -2.53
N VAL A 65 1.96 5.27 -3.14
CA VAL A 65 1.40 4.01 -3.69
C VAL A 65 0.69 3.21 -2.61
N ARG A 66 1.35 2.97 -1.46
CA ARG A 66 0.79 2.19 -0.34
C ARG A 66 -0.53 2.78 0.18
N ALA A 67 -0.64 4.10 0.24
CA ALA A 67 -1.83 4.81 0.74
C ALA A 67 -3.07 4.67 -0.18
N LEU A 68 -2.89 4.37 -1.48
CA LEU A 68 -4.00 4.07 -2.40
C LEU A 68 -4.51 2.62 -2.31
N LEU A 69 -3.85 1.74 -1.53
CA LEU A 69 -4.29 0.36 -1.36
C LEU A 69 -5.57 0.24 -0.51
N ALA A 70 -6.41 -0.75 -0.83
CA ALA A 70 -7.73 -0.96 -0.21
C ALA A 70 -7.71 -1.27 1.30
N LYS A 71 -6.53 -1.47 1.90
CA LYS A 71 -6.32 -1.69 3.34
C LYS A 71 -5.65 -0.51 4.06
N ALA A 72 -5.18 0.50 3.34
CA ALA A 72 -4.56 1.65 3.99
C ALA A 72 -5.61 2.45 4.77
N PRO A 73 -5.27 3.02 5.94
CA PRO A 73 -6.18 3.86 6.72
C PRO A 73 -6.81 5.01 5.91
N ALA A 74 -7.97 5.49 6.35
CA ALA A 74 -8.78 6.46 5.62
C ALA A 74 -8.08 7.79 5.29
N CYS A 75 -7.09 8.19 6.08
CA CYS A 75 -6.39 9.47 5.94
C CYS A 75 -5.01 9.39 5.28
N ASP A 76 -4.45 8.21 5.05
CA ASP A 76 -3.06 8.08 4.57
C ASP A 76 -2.81 8.84 3.27
N GLN A 77 -3.74 8.84 2.32
CA GLN A 77 -3.62 9.59 1.06
C GLN A 77 -3.61 11.12 1.29
N GLN A 78 -4.32 11.61 2.31
CA GLN A 78 -4.24 13.02 2.67
C GLN A 78 -2.90 13.33 3.34
N ASP A 79 -2.45 12.44 4.20
CA ASP A 79 -1.20 12.62 4.96
C ASP A 79 0.02 12.60 4.04
N ARG A 80 0.03 11.76 3.00
CA ARG A 80 1.09 11.80 1.97
C ARG A 80 0.96 12.99 1.02
N ALA A 81 -0.26 13.48 0.73
CA ALA A 81 -0.42 14.75 0.02
C ALA A 81 0.13 15.93 0.84
N ASP A 82 -0.11 15.95 2.15
CA ASP A 82 0.47 16.94 3.07
C ASP A 82 2.01 16.85 3.10
N GLU A 83 2.58 15.64 3.13
CA GLU A 83 4.05 15.41 3.08
C GLU A 83 4.68 15.87 1.75
N VAL A 84 3.98 15.76 0.62
CA VAL A 84 4.47 16.28 -0.69
C VAL A 84 4.56 17.81 -0.67
N ILE A 85 3.59 18.51 -0.07
CA ILE A 85 3.62 19.98 0.07
C ILE A 85 4.75 20.42 1.01
N ASP A 86 4.96 19.70 2.11
CA ASP A 86 6.02 20.02 3.07
C ASP A 86 7.42 19.78 2.46
N LEU A 87 7.58 18.74 1.63
CA LEU A 87 8.77 18.55 0.80
C LEU A 87 8.95 19.72 -0.18
N GLY A 88 7.87 20.22 -0.79
CA GLY A 88 7.89 21.43 -1.61
C GLY A 88 8.44 22.63 -0.86
N ARG A 89 7.95 22.90 0.35
CA ARG A 89 8.41 24.02 1.21
C ARG A 89 9.85 23.89 1.70
N GLU A 90 10.38 22.68 1.81
CA GLU A 90 11.80 22.46 2.13
C GLU A 90 12.73 22.86 0.97
N LEU A 91 12.23 22.83 -0.27
CA LEU A 91 12.95 23.25 -1.47
C LEU A 91 12.71 24.73 -1.80
N GLY A 92 11.45 25.16 -1.68
CA GLY A 92 11.00 26.50 -2.03
C GLY A 92 10.94 26.77 -3.54
N GLY A 93 10.54 27.99 -3.90
CA GLY A 93 10.55 28.45 -5.29
C GLY A 93 9.64 27.63 -6.22
N GLU A 94 10.10 27.43 -7.46
CA GLU A 94 9.32 26.72 -8.49
C GLU A 94 8.99 25.26 -8.10
N GLN A 95 9.91 24.59 -7.40
CA GLN A 95 9.72 23.21 -6.93
C GLN A 95 8.60 23.11 -5.87
N GLU A 96 8.42 24.14 -5.04
CA GLU A 96 7.29 24.20 -4.09
C GLU A 96 5.95 24.30 -4.84
N GLU A 97 5.85 25.18 -5.82
CA GLU A 97 4.64 25.37 -6.63
C GLU A 97 4.28 24.08 -7.41
N GLN A 98 5.28 23.43 -8.01
CA GLN A 98 5.10 22.16 -8.71
C GLN A 98 4.62 21.04 -7.76
N LEU A 99 5.27 20.86 -6.60
CA LEU A 99 4.88 19.83 -5.64
C LEU A 99 3.50 20.10 -5.00
N ILE A 100 3.07 21.36 -4.88
CA ILE A 100 1.70 21.69 -4.47
C ILE A 100 0.66 21.16 -5.49
N GLU A 101 0.88 21.31 -6.80
CA GLU A 101 -0.06 20.78 -7.80
C GLU A 101 -0.03 19.25 -7.89
N VAL A 102 1.14 18.62 -7.71
CA VAL A 102 1.28 17.17 -7.59
C VAL A 102 0.52 16.64 -6.37
N ALA A 103 0.59 17.32 -5.22
CA ALA A 103 -0.14 16.96 -4.01
C ALA A 103 -1.67 17.05 -4.18
N LYS A 104 -2.16 18.07 -4.88
CA LYS A 104 -3.60 18.21 -5.20
C LYS A 104 -4.07 17.07 -6.11
N THR A 105 -3.34 16.81 -7.18
CA THR A 105 -3.58 15.69 -8.11
C THR A 105 -3.62 14.37 -7.33
N TYR A 106 -2.57 14.10 -6.55
CA TYR A 106 -2.47 12.92 -5.71
C TYR A 106 -3.62 12.78 -4.71
N ARG A 107 -4.05 13.88 -4.07
CA ARG A 107 -5.17 13.88 -3.10
C ARG A 107 -6.49 13.46 -3.75
N GLN A 108 -6.65 13.73 -5.05
CA GLN A 108 -7.86 13.47 -5.83
C GLN A 108 -7.85 12.13 -6.57
N LEU A 109 -6.71 11.44 -6.71
CA LEU A 109 -6.64 10.08 -7.26
C LEU A 109 -7.61 9.13 -6.54
N GLU A 110 -8.16 8.16 -7.25
CA GLU A 110 -9.00 7.13 -6.65
C GLU A 110 -8.17 6.16 -5.76
N ARG A 111 -8.78 5.70 -4.67
CA ARG A 111 -8.23 4.61 -3.83
C ARG A 111 -8.90 3.29 -4.19
N ASN A 112 -8.13 2.20 -4.22
CA ASN A 112 -8.69 0.86 -4.39
C ASN A 112 -9.72 0.53 -3.30
N THR A 113 -10.70 -0.29 -3.64
CA THR A 113 -11.68 -0.82 -2.67
C THR A 113 -11.87 -2.33 -2.88
N PRO A 114 -12.30 -3.09 -1.85
CA PRO A 114 -12.46 -4.54 -1.97
C PRO A 114 -13.44 -5.00 -3.06
N ASN A 115 -14.40 -4.16 -3.46
CA ASN A 115 -15.46 -4.47 -4.42
C ASN A 115 -15.68 -3.30 -5.39
N ALA A 116 -15.81 -3.56 -6.70
CA ALA A 116 -16.24 -2.50 -7.61
C ALA A 116 -17.61 -1.91 -7.23
N GLY A 117 -17.70 -0.59 -7.37
CA GLY A 117 -18.81 0.26 -6.97
C GLY A 117 -18.87 0.57 -5.47
N GLN A 118 -17.93 0.08 -4.67
CA GLN A 118 -17.80 0.44 -3.26
C GLN A 118 -17.09 1.79 -3.13
N PRO A 119 -17.66 2.79 -2.42
CA PRO A 119 -16.96 4.03 -2.14
C PRO A 119 -15.76 3.79 -1.20
N SER A 120 -14.69 4.54 -1.42
CA SER A 120 -13.52 4.55 -0.53
C SER A 120 -13.81 5.38 0.73
N GLU A 121 -13.23 4.99 1.86
CA GLU A 121 -13.46 5.72 3.12
C GLU A 121 -12.78 7.10 3.06
N LEU A 122 -13.56 8.16 3.22
CA LEU A 122 -13.08 9.55 3.24
C LEU A 122 -12.35 9.85 4.56
N CYS A 123 -11.25 10.58 4.47
CA CYS A 123 -10.59 11.15 5.64
C CYS A 123 -11.50 12.16 6.35
N LYS A 124 -11.55 12.10 7.69
CA LYS A 124 -12.30 13.04 8.54
C LYS A 124 -11.41 14.07 9.25
N LYS A 125 -10.09 13.91 9.16
CA LYS A 125 -9.09 14.83 9.71
C LYS A 125 -8.93 16.01 8.74
N PRO A 126 -8.82 17.27 9.21
CA PRO A 126 -8.42 18.37 8.32
C PRO A 126 -6.99 18.14 7.79
N PRO A 127 -6.65 18.64 6.59
CA PRO A 127 -5.27 18.61 6.09
C PRO A 127 -4.38 19.53 6.93
N ARG A 128 -3.08 19.22 6.98
CA ARG A 128 -2.06 20.12 7.54
C ARG A 128 -1.87 21.35 6.63
N ASN A 129 -2.07 21.17 5.34
CA ASN A 129 -1.86 22.17 4.30
C ASN A 129 -3.16 22.68 3.70
N LYS A 130 -3.37 24.00 3.81
CA LYS A 130 -4.57 24.73 3.33
C LYS A 130 -4.83 24.52 1.83
N GLU A 131 -3.78 24.22 1.07
CA GLU A 131 -3.83 23.95 -0.36
C GLU A 131 -4.65 22.70 -0.70
N LEU A 132 -4.89 21.82 0.28
CA LEU A 132 -5.72 20.61 0.18
C LEU A 132 -7.12 20.78 0.78
N GLU A 133 -7.48 21.97 1.31
CA GLU A 133 -8.80 22.18 1.92
C GLU A 133 -9.94 21.96 0.93
N GLY A 134 -10.85 21.05 1.29
CA GLY A 134 -11.98 20.67 0.44
C GLY A 134 -11.63 19.68 -0.69
N LEU A 135 -10.37 19.25 -0.81
CA LEU A 135 -9.98 18.17 -1.71
C LEU A 135 -10.16 16.81 -1.03
N VAL A 136 -10.81 15.91 -1.74
CA VAL A 136 -11.05 14.52 -1.35
C VAL A 136 -10.80 13.60 -2.53
N GLN A 137 -10.57 12.33 -2.25
CA GLN A 137 -10.28 11.36 -3.29
C GLN A 137 -11.50 11.06 -4.17
N ALA A 138 -11.24 10.85 -5.46
CA ALA A 138 -12.23 10.30 -6.38
C ALA A 138 -12.77 8.97 -5.86
N GLN A 139 -14.04 8.72 -6.18
CA GLN A 139 -14.76 7.51 -5.85
C GLN A 139 -14.78 6.58 -7.06
N ASP A 140 -15.15 5.32 -6.84
CA ASP A 140 -15.30 4.35 -7.91
C ASP A 140 -16.41 4.78 -8.90
N PRO A 141 -16.11 5.18 -10.16
CA PRO A 141 -17.12 5.60 -11.15
C PRO A 141 -18.07 4.48 -11.62
N THR A 142 -17.87 3.22 -11.20
CA THR A 142 -18.86 2.15 -11.39
C THR A 142 -19.87 2.08 -10.24
N GLY A 143 -19.64 2.84 -9.17
CA GLY A 143 -20.54 3.00 -8.04
C GLY A 143 -21.77 3.84 -8.36
N LYS A 144 -22.74 3.82 -7.44
CA LYS A 144 -23.91 4.72 -7.47
C LYS A 144 -23.70 6.00 -6.66
N ALA A 145 -22.65 6.05 -5.85
CA ALA A 145 -22.18 7.30 -5.26
C ALA A 145 -21.56 8.15 -6.39
N LYS A 146 -21.93 9.43 -6.44
CA LYS A 146 -21.17 10.40 -7.22
C LYS A 146 -19.90 10.75 -6.46
N ASP A 147 -18.88 11.21 -7.16
CA ASP A 147 -17.76 11.89 -6.53
C ASP A 147 -18.27 13.03 -5.63
N PRO A 148 -17.68 13.23 -4.43
CA PRO A 148 -18.04 14.37 -3.59
C PRO A 148 -17.77 15.66 -4.36
N GLU A 149 -18.79 16.51 -4.48
CA GLU A 149 -18.61 17.82 -5.12
C GLU A 149 -17.58 18.64 -4.33
N VAL A 150 -16.62 19.25 -5.05
CA VAL A 150 -15.61 20.15 -4.47
C VAL A 150 -16.34 21.35 -3.84
N GLY A 151 -16.54 21.27 -2.53
CA GLY A 151 -17.53 22.07 -1.82
C GLY A 151 -17.01 22.59 -0.48
N LYS A 152 -16.91 23.92 -0.38
CA LYS A 152 -16.50 24.66 0.83
C LYS A 152 -17.26 24.15 2.06
N GLY A 153 -16.50 23.88 3.13
CA GLY A 153 -16.96 23.06 4.25
C GLY A 153 -18.09 23.63 5.11
N LYS A 154 -18.63 22.74 5.94
CA LYS A 154 -19.08 23.02 7.31
C LYS A 154 -19.29 21.73 8.09
N ASP A 155 -19.08 21.82 9.39
CA ASP A 155 -18.86 20.70 10.30
C ASP A 155 -20.12 19.86 10.57
N LYS A 156 -19.93 18.55 10.83
CA LYS A 156 -20.49 17.85 12.00
C LYS A 156 -20.03 16.39 12.13
N GLU A 157 -19.45 16.09 13.28
CA GLU A 157 -19.38 14.74 13.87
C GLU A 157 -20.81 14.23 14.23
N PRO A 158 -21.07 12.91 14.36
CA PRO A 158 -20.57 12.16 15.53
C PRO A 158 -20.25 10.64 15.39
N GLU A 159 -19.47 10.16 16.38
CA GLU A 159 -19.51 8.87 17.12
C GLU A 159 -19.51 7.47 16.45
N VAL A 160 -18.38 6.79 16.63
CA VAL A 160 -18.14 5.47 17.28
C VAL A 160 -19.26 4.41 17.33
N GLY A 161 -18.97 3.21 16.82
CA GLY A 161 -19.66 1.94 17.13
C GLY A 161 -18.69 0.79 17.45
N LYS A 162 -18.88 0.09 18.58
CA LYS A 162 -18.02 -1.01 19.07
C LYS A 162 -18.50 -2.42 18.62
N GLY A 163 -17.54 -3.32 18.38
CA GLY A 163 -17.66 -4.79 18.49
C GLY A 163 -16.29 -5.41 18.16
N LYS A 164 -15.55 -6.11 19.03
CA LYS A 164 -15.78 -7.32 19.85
C LYS A 164 -16.07 -8.60 19.06
N ASP A 165 -15.03 -9.42 18.87
CA ASP A 165 -14.87 -10.82 19.34
C ASP A 165 -13.75 -11.49 18.51
N LYS A 166 -12.59 -11.90 19.07
CA LYS A 166 -12.20 -13.12 19.82
C LYS A 166 -11.28 -14.03 18.99
N ASP A 167 -10.24 -14.57 19.63
CA ASP A 167 -9.16 -15.39 19.03
C ASP A 167 -9.61 -16.81 18.60
N PRO A 168 -8.71 -17.58 17.94
CA PRO A 168 -7.78 -18.41 18.73
C PRO A 168 -6.30 -18.36 18.30
N GLU A 169 -5.43 -18.76 19.24
CA GLU A 169 -3.97 -18.90 19.12
C GLU A 169 -3.50 -19.95 18.09
N VAL A 170 -2.20 -19.87 17.73
CA VAL A 170 -1.16 -20.95 17.64
C VAL A 170 -0.07 -20.48 16.65
N GLY A 171 1.24 -20.61 16.90
CA GLY A 171 1.99 -21.13 18.05
C GLY A 171 3.50 -20.86 17.91
N LYS A 172 4.29 -21.14 18.96
CA LYS A 172 5.74 -20.87 19.01
C LYS A 172 6.57 -21.81 18.13
N GLY A 173 7.54 -21.25 17.41
CA GLY A 173 8.74 -21.94 16.95
C GLY A 173 9.99 -21.13 17.35
N LYS A 174 10.90 -21.74 18.11
CA LYS A 174 12.27 -21.24 18.28
C LYS A 174 13.13 -21.89 17.21
N ASP A 175 14.20 -21.25 16.78
CA ASP A 175 15.51 -21.89 16.61
C ASP A 175 16.64 -20.85 16.66
N LYS A 176 17.86 -21.32 16.91
CA LYS A 176 19.04 -20.49 17.27
C LYS A 176 19.94 -20.15 16.07
N GLU A 177 20.76 -19.12 16.29
CA GLU A 177 21.86 -18.66 15.44
C GLU A 177 22.97 -19.68 15.19
N PRO A 178 23.84 -19.36 14.22
CA PRO A 178 25.22 -19.08 14.57
C PRO A 178 25.71 -17.66 14.24
N GLU A 179 26.59 -17.17 15.11
CA GLU A 179 27.66 -16.17 14.92
C GLU A 179 28.74 -16.73 13.94
N ASP A 180 29.71 -16.02 13.34
CA ASP A 180 30.30 -14.67 13.42
C ASP A 180 31.05 -14.47 12.03
N PRO A 181 32.00 -13.54 11.74
CA PRO A 181 32.38 -12.26 12.37
C PRO A 181 32.58 -11.06 11.39
N ALA A 182 32.27 -9.82 11.81
CA ALA A 182 33.09 -8.61 11.49
C ALA A 182 32.61 -7.33 12.21
N ASN A 183 33.53 -6.63 12.87
CA ASN A 183 33.27 -5.36 13.56
C ASN A 183 33.03 -4.20 12.58
N GLY A 184 31.77 -3.75 12.50
CA GLY A 184 31.27 -2.53 11.88
C GLY A 184 29.87 -2.26 12.46
N GLU A 185 29.46 -1.00 12.59
CA GLU A 185 28.25 -0.61 13.35
C GLU A 185 27.01 -1.42 12.93
N GLU A 186 26.43 -2.21 13.83
CA GLU A 186 25.28 -3.07 13.51
C GLU A 186 24.08 -2.25 13.02
N ASN A 187 23.29 -2.79 12.08
CA ASN A 187 22.11 -2.09 11.60
C ASN A 187 21.09 -1.92 12.73
N VAL A 188 20.78 -0.66 13.07
CA VAL A 188 19.85 -0.30 14.16
C VAL A 188 18.46 -0.91 13.95
N ALA A 189 18.04 -1.18 12.71
CA ALA A 189 16.78 -1.85 12.43
C ALA A 189 16.78 -3.36 12.79
N GLU A 190 17.94 -4.02 12.91
CA GLU A 190 18.04 -5.42 13.36
C GLU A 190 18.21 -5.55 14.88
N THR A 191 18.86 -4.56 15.50
CA THR A 191 19.15 -4.52 16.94
C THR A 191 18.01 -3.90 17.76
N ASP A 192 17.32 -2.88 17.24
CA ASP A 192 16.09 -2.28 17.78
C ASP A 192 14.92 -2.30 16.77
N PRO A 193 14.42 -3.49 16.40
CA PRO A 193 13.32 -3.64 15.45
C PRO A 193 11.98 -3.15 16.03
N VAL A 194 11.28 -2.26 15.31
CA VAL A 194 9.95 -1.75 15.66
C VAL A 194 8.96 -2.92 15.71
N GLY A 195 8.22 -3.01 16.81
CA GLY A 195 7.33 -4.13 17.07
C GLY A 195 8.03 -5.49 17.18
N GLY A 196 9.36 -5.54 17.36
CA GLY A 196 10.12 -6.78 17.34
C GLY A 196 10.12 -7.48 15.98
N VAL A 197 10.03 -6.73 14.87
CA VAL A 197 10.10 -7.27 13.50
C VAL A 197 11.52 -7.19 12.97
N LYS A 198 12.29 -8.26 13.12
CA LYS A 198 13.64 -8.40 12.54
C LYS A 198 13.62 -8.37 11.00
N MET A 199 14.72 -7.92 10.41
CA MET A 199 14.87 -7.94 8.96
C MET A 199 15.25 -9.35 8.47
N PRO A 200 14.82 -9.79 7.27
CA PRO A 200 15.28 -11.06 6.72
C PRO A 200 16.78 -10.99 6.44
N LYS A 201 17.52 -12.06 6.75
CA LYS A 201 18.96 -12.08 6.44
C LYS A 201 19.18 -12.09 4.92
N ILE A 202 20.13 -11.29 4.44
CA ILE A 202 20.72 -11.46 3.10
C ILE A 202 21.61 -12.70 3.17
N GLN A 203 21.41 -13.63 2.24
CA GLN A 203 22.28 -14.78 2.03
C GLN A 203 23.12 -14.52 0.78
N GLN A 204 24.39 -14.91 0.77
CA GLN A 204 25.20 -14.84 -0.45
C GLN A 204 25.38 -16.26 -1.00
N ASP A 205 25.06 -16.46 -2.27
CA ASP A 205 25.29 -17.70 -3.02
C ASP A 205 26.11 -17.37 -4.28
N GLY A 206 27.41 -17.67 -4.24
CA GLY A 206 28.36 -17.23 -5.26
C GLY A 206 28.33 -15.71 -5.49
N ASP A 207 27.97 -15.31 -6.70
CA ASP A 207 27.90 -13.92 -7.16
C ASP A 207 26.51 -13.26 -6.98
N VAL A 208 25.56 -13.93 -6.33
CA VAL A 208 24.21 -13.37 -6.06
C VAL A 208 23.89 -13.26 -4.57
N PHE A 209 23.08 -12.27 -4.25
CA PHE A 209 22.51 -12.02 -2.93
C PHE A 209 21.04 -12.45 -2.92
N ILE A 210 20.65 -13.30 -1.98
CA ILE A 210 19.30 -13.88 -1.88
C ILE A 210 18.62 -13.31 -0.64
N VAL A 211 17.44 -12.70 -0.83
CA VAL A 211 16.60 -12.18 0.26
C VAL A 211 15.20 -12.76 0.14
N ASN A 212 14.82 -13.61 1.08
CA ASN A 212 13.51 -14.27 1.11
C ASN A 212 13.14 -14.92 -0.26
N GLY A 213 14.12 -15.63 -0.85
CA GLY A 213 13.97 -16.31 -2.15
C GLY A 213 14.03 -15.41 -3.40
N ASN A 214 14.36 -14.11 -3.26
CA ASN A 214 14.56 -13.20 -4.39
C ASN A 214 16.07 -12.98 -4.60
N GLU A 215 16.57 -13.16 -5.82
CA GLU A 215 17.99 -13.00 -6.18
C GLU A 215 18.32 -11.57 -6.66
N PHE A 216 19.48 -11.07 -6.27
CA PHE A 216 20.02 -9.75 -6.61
C PHE A 216 21.50 -9.83 -6.95
N LYS A 217 21.97 -8.97 -7.86
CA LYS A 217 23.39 -8.91 -8.28
C LYS A 217 24.24 -7.96 -7.44
N ASP A 218 23.62 -7.15 -6.60
CA ASP A 218 24.29 -6.18 -5.75
C ASP A 218 23.65 -6.16 -4.36
N ILE A 219 24.50 -5.90 -3.36
CA ILE A 219 24.11 -5.96 -1.95
C ILE A 219 23.16 -4.82 -1.54
N LYS A 220 23.19 -3.66 -2.22
CA LYS A 220 22.32 -2.52 -1.89
C LYS A 220 20.88 -2.76 -2.34
N THR A 221 20.66 -3.36 -3.51
CA THR A 221 19.31 -3.77 -3.94
C THR A 221 18.78 -4.91 -3.07
N ALA A 222 19.64 -5.85 -2.65
CA ALA A 222 19.29 -6.87 -1.67
C ALA A 222 18.86 -6.25 -0.33
N GLN A 223 19.63 -5.29 0.20
CA GLN A 223 19.29 -4.53 1.40
C GLN A 223 17.97 -3.76 1.25
N GLY A 224 17.74 -3.11 0.11
CA GLY A 224 16.47 -2.47 -0.21
C GLY A 224 15.29 -3.43 -0.06
N ARG A 225 15.40 -4.63 -0.65
CA ARG A 225 14.39 -5.70 -0.52
C ARG A 225 14.22 -6.18 0.93
N GLN A 226 15.32 -6.33 1.66
CA GLN A 226 15.33 -6.75 3.08
C GLN A 226 14.56 -5.74 3.95
N CYS A 227 14.88 -4.46 3.83
CA CYS A 227 14.19 -3.38 4.53
C CYS A 227 12.71 -3.25 4.12
N ASP A 228 12.39 -3.40 2.84
CA ASP A 228 11.00 -3.38 2.36
C ASP A 228 10.20 -4.59 2.90
N ILE A 229 10.83 -5.76 3.08
CA ILE A 229 10.18 -6.92 3.72
C ILE A 229 9.96 -6.65 5.21
N GLN A 230 10.96 -6.11 5.92
CA GLN A 230 10.83 -5.73 7.33
C GLN A 230 9.69 -4.73 7.53
N HIS A 231 9.64 -3.68 6.71
CA HIS A 231 8.58 -2.69 6.66
C HIS A 231 7.19 -3.33 6.52
N ASN A 232 7.02 -4.21 5.53
CA ASN A 232 5.74 -4.88 5.30
C ASN A 232 5.35 -5.81 6.47
N LEU A 233 6.31 -6.47 7.11
CA LEU A 233 6.07 -7.29 8.31
C LEU A 233 5.72 -6.43 9.54
N CYS A 234 6.32 -5.25 9.68
CA CYS A 234 6.01 -4.25 10.71
C CYS A 234 4.57 -3.73 10.54
N PHE A 235 4.21 -3.32 9.31
CA PHE A 235 2.83 -2.94 8.98
C PHE A 235 1.85 -4.11 9.14
N ASN A 236 2.24 -5.35 8.87
CA ASN A 236 1.39 -6.51 9.15
C ASN A 236 1.10 -6.69 10.65
N LYS A 237 2.09 -6.48 11.54
CA LYS A 237 1.84 -6.48 13.00
C LYS A 237 0.95 -5.31 13.45
N PHE A 238 1.20 -4.10 12.96
CA PHE A 238 0.34 -2.95 13.23
C PHE A 238 -1.11 -3.22 12.77
N ASN A 239 -1.29 -3.70 11.54
CA ASN A 239 -2.61 -4.02 11.00
C ASN A 239 -3.27 -5.22 11.69
N ALA A 240 -2.51 -6.14 12.29
CA ALA A 240 -3.01 -7.23 13.13
C ALA A 240 -3.47 -6.77 14.54
N GLY A 241 -3.25 -5.51 14.90
CA GLY A 241 -3.76 -4.93 16.15
C GLY A 241 -2.69 -4.55 17.17
N ASP A 242 -1.39 -4.71 16.86
CA ASP A 242 -0.33 -4.20 17.73
C ASP A 242 -0.35 -2.66 17.76
N ARG A 243 -0.30 -2.09 18.97
CA ARG A 243 -0.35 -0.64 19.22
C ARG A 243 0.80 -0.19 20.11
N SER A 244 1.81 -1.04 20.32
CA SER A 244 3.07 -0.65 20.98
C SER A 244 3.92 0.30 20.13
N PHE A 245 3.58 0.44 18.84
CA PHE A 245 4.15 1.35 17.86
C PHE A 245 3.06 1.82 16.88
N SER A 246 3.39 2.80 16.04
CA SER A 246 2.56 3.36 14.98
C SER A 246 3.03 2.91 13.59
N GLY A 247 2.18 3.07 12.56
CA GLY A 247 2.60 2.87 11.17
C GLY A 247 3.76 3.78 10.74
N ALA A 248 3.83 5.01 11.28
CA ALA A 248 4.93 5.93 11.02
C ALA A 248 6.27 5.41 11.56
N ASP A 249 6.27 4.63 12.66
CA ASP A 249 7.50 4.01 13.17
C ASP A 249 8.02 2.93 12.21
N CYS A 250 7.13 2.21 11.52
CA CYS A 250 7.51 1.28 10.45
C CYS A 250 8.04 1.99 9.19
N ASP A 251 7.49 3.17 8.82
CA ASP A 251 8.08 4.00 7.76
C ASP A 251 9.48 4.50 8.18
N ASN A 252 9.62 5.07 9.37
CA ASN A 252 10.89 5.59 9.91
C ASN A 252 11.97 4.51 9.98
N GLN A 253 11.64 3.31 10.49
CA GLN A 253 12.57 2.18 10.54
C GLN A 253 13.04 1.75 9.14
N THR A 254 12.26 1.97 8.09
CA THR A 254 12.69 1.63 6.73
C THR A 254 13.83 2.53 6.27
N GLY A 255 13.79 3.81 6.62
CA GLY A 255 14.91 4.74 6.38
C GLY A 255 16.15 4.33 7.19
N VAL A 256 15.98 4.05 8.49
CA VAL A 256 17.06 3.56 9.36
C VAL A 256 17.72 2.31 8.75
N CYS A 257 16.91 1.31 8.38
CA CYS A 257 17.38 0.07 7.77
C CYS A 257 18.18 0.29 6.47
N LYS A 258 17.71 1.18 5.59
CA LYS A 258 18.39 1.50 4.31
C LYS A 258 19.64 2.37 4.48
N SER A 259 19.74 3.13 5.57
CA SER A 259 20.90 3.98 5.91
C SER A 259 22.02 3.24 6.66
N GLY A 260 21.69 2.17 7.38
CA GLY A 260 22.67 1.30 8.04
C GLY A 260 23.36 0.32 7.08
N PRO A 261 24.21 -0.58 7.58
CA PRO A 261 24.80 -1.64 6.77
C PRO A 261 23.80 -2.79 6.45
N PRO A 262 24.05 -3.56 5.38
CA PRO A 262 23.18 -4.66 4.91
C PRO A 262 23.20 -5.93 5.78
#